data_AF-A0A519V7A0-F1
#
_entry.id   AF-A0A519V7A0-F1
#
_cell.length_a   1.000
_cell.length_b   1.000
_cell.length_c   1.000
_cell.angle_alpha   90.00
_cell.angle_beta   90.00
_cell.angle_gamma   90.00
#
_symmetry.space_group_name_H-M   'P 1'
#
loop_
_entity.id
_entity.type
_entity.pdbx_description
1 polymer ?
#
loop_
_entity_poly.entity_id
_entity_poly.type
_entity_poly.pdbx_seq_one_letter_code
_entity_poly.pdbx_strand_id
1 'polypeptide(L)'
;MLSSSPRPLGEAARRSEYGIFSAGASWAVATALLVGPLAKESFVFLLPWLLWYGRRALGWRGQLAALAVGVAALGAVHYFIDKAAGTPHTATLTNALAHAENIPYSLRRAASLKGLGELLSIFGLFTLPVLLALARPVGRRAPAPVLGAAEGWLLLLVVVHMLLSSELGRMGYLLAPVFTAALALVAQAVLRRVAAQGLPRWPQATE
;
A
#
# COMPACT_ATOMS: atom_id res chain seq x y z
N MET A 1 11.39 -52.44 -24.84
CA MET A 1 12.02 -51.39 -24.00
C MET A 1 11.76 -50.04 -24.65
N LEU A 2 10.72 -49.33 -24.22
CA LEU A 2 10.46 -47.93 -24.61
C LEU A 2 10.29 -47.16 -23.30
N SER A 3 11.28 -46.34 -22.98
CA SER A 3 11.31 -45.48 -21.80
C SER A 3 10.44 -44.26 -22.08
N SER A 4 9.23 -44.24 -21.53
CA SER A 4 8.36 -43.08 -21.53
C SER A 4 8.72 -42.17 -20.35
N SER A 5 9.56 -41.17 -20.59
CA SER A 5 9.83 -40.12 -19.61
C SER A 5 8.55 -39.31 -19.35
N PRO A 6 8.13 -39.11 -18.08
CA PRO A 6 6.96 -38.30 -17.79
C PRO A 6 7.24 -36.83 -18.16
N ARG A 7 6.41 -36.26 -19.06
CA ARG A 7 6.44 -34.83 -19.37
C ARG A 7 6.10 -34.05 -18.09
N PRO A 8 6.87 -33.02 -17.71
CA PRO A 8 6.54 -32.22 -16.55
C PRO A 8 5.23 -31.46 -16.83
N LEU A 9 4.17 -31.81 -16.08
CA LEU A 9 2.91 -31.07 -15.98
C LEU A 9 3.15 -29.73 -15.25
N GLY A 10 4.00 -28.88 -15.81
CA GLY A 10 4.79 -27.93 -15.00
C GLY A 10 4.66 -26.45 -15.30
N GLU A 11 3.90 -25.99 -16.29
CA GLU A 11 3.86 -24.55 -16.61
C GLU A 11 2.46 -23.97 -16.77
N ALA A 12 1.50 -24.70 -17.34
CA ALA A 12 0.13 -24.19 -17.51
C ALA A 12 -0.61 -24.07 -16.17
N ALA A 13 -0.44 -25.04 -15.25
CA ALA A 13 -1.05 -25.00 -13.92
C ALA A 13 -0.44 -23.91 -13.01
N ARG A 14 0.87 -23.64 -13.14
CA ARG A 14 1.55 -22.59 -12.35
C ARG A 14 1.16 -21.17 -12.75
N ARG A 15 0.64 -20.93 -13.96
CA ARG A 15 0.09 -19.61 -14.35
C ARG A 15 -1.31 -19.35 -13.80
N SER A 16 -2.04 -20.39 -13.43
CA SER A 16 -3.38 -20.30 -12.82
C SER A 16 -3.32 -19.99 -11.32
N GLU A 17 -2.31 -20.47 -10.61
CA GLU A 17 -2.20 -20.32 -9.14
C GLU A 17 -1.77 -18.92 -8.66
N TYR A 18 -1.27 -18.06 -9.54
CA TYR A 18 -0.98 -16.65 -9.24
C TYR A 18 -2.06 -15.68 -9.76
N GLY A 19 -3.27 -16.19 -10.03
CA GLY A 19 -4.46 -15.41 -10.38
C GLY A 19 -5.04 -14.63 -9.19
N ILE A 20 -4.25 -13.79 -8.52
CA ILE A 20 -4.71 -12.90 -7.43
C ILE A 20 -5.36 -11.61 -7.99
N PHE A 21 -5.36 -11.40 -9.30
CA PHE A 21 -6.16 -10.34 -9.92
C PHE A 21 -7.50 -10.93 -10.35
N SER A 22 -8.45 -10.95 -9.42
CA SER A 22 -9.81 -11.42 -9.69
C SER A 22 -10.47 -10.56 -10.78
N ALA A 23 -11.31 -11.21 -11.58
CA ALA A 23 -12.27 -10.54 -12.45
C ALA A 23 -13.14 -9.61 -11.58
N GLY A 24 -12.77 -8.33 -11.50
CA GLY A 24 -13.34 -7.38 -10.54
C GLY A 24 -12.38 -6.29 -10.09
N ALA A 25 -11.06 -6.49 -10.12
CA ALA A 25 -10.14 -5.42 -9.72
C ALA A 25 -10.18 -4.18 -10.65
N SER A 26 -10.62 -4.35 -11.91
CA SER A 26 -10.65 -3.31 -12.93
C SER A 26 -11.57 -2.15 -12.58
N TRP A 27 -12.76 -2.43 -12.03
CA TRP A 27 -13.72 -1.38 -11.66
C TRP A 27 -13.20 -0.59 -10.45
N ALA A 28 -12.56 -1.25 -9.47
CA ALA A 28 -11.99 -0.57 -8.32
C ALA A 28 -10.88 0.42 -8.74
N VAL A 29 -10.02 0.03 -9.69
CA VAL A 29 -8.99 0.93 -10.25
C VAL A 29 -9.64 2.08 -11.03
N ALA A 30 -10.65 1.81 -11.84
CA ALA A 30 -11.36 2.85 -12.59
C ALA A 30 -12.06 3.85 -11.65
N THR A 31 -12.78 3.38 -10.64
CA THR A 31 -13.43 4.22 -9.63
C THR A 31 -12.41 5.02 -8.85
N ALA A 32 -11.28 4.42 -8.44
CA ALA A 32 -10.22 5.14 -7.75
C ALA A 32 -9.64 6.27 -8.63
N LEU A 33 -9.43 6.05 -9.93
CA LEU A 33 -8.92 7.07 -10.85
C LEU A 33 -9.94 8.16 -11.18
N LEU A 34 -11.24 7.84 -11.15
CA LEU A 34 -12.32 8.80 -11.40
C LEU A 34 -12.60 9.67 -10.17
N VAL A 35 -12.71 9.04 -8.99
CA VAL A 35 -13.09 9.70 -7.73
C VAL A 35 -11.87 10.28 -7.01
N GLY A 36 -10.71 9.67 -7.15
CA GLY A 36 -9.48 10.08 -6.45
C GLY A 36 -9.13 11.56 -6.61
N PRO A 37 -9.09 12.12 -7.84
CA PRO A 37 -8.80 13.55 -8.05
C PRO A 37 -9.80 14.48 -7.36
N LEU A 38 -11.08 14.08 -7.30
CA LEU A 38 -12.14 14.83 -6.61
C LEU A 38 -12.06 14.72 -5.09
N ALA A 39 -11.61 13.58 -4.58
CA ALA A 39 -11.59 13.31 -3.16
C ALA A 39 -10.44 14.03 -2.44
N LYS A 40 -9.26 14.14 -3.07
CA LYS A 40 -8.11 14.78 -2.43
C LYS A 40 -7.04 15.22 -3.43
N GLU A 41 -6.52 16.43 -3.25
CA GLU A 41 -5.42 16.98 -4.08
C GLU A 41 -4.18 16.08 -4.08
N SER A 42 -3.89 15.46 -2.94
CA SER A 42 -2.76 14.55 -2.78
C SER A 42 -2.89 13.21 -3.50
N PHE A 43 -4.04 12.93 -4.12
CA PHE A 43 -4.21 11.75 -4.96
C PHE A 43 -3.17 11.70 -6.09
N VAL A 44 -2.66 12.86 -6.52
CA VAL A 44 -1.57 12.96 -7.50
C VAL A 44 -0.35 12.12 -7.10
N PHE A 45 -0.05 12.01 -5.81
CA PHE A 45 1.08 11.20 -5.32
C PHE A 45 0.82 9.70 -5.45
N LEU A 46 -0.45 9.27 -5.41
CA LEU A 46 -0.82 7.86 -5.61
C LEU A 46 -0.88 7.47 -7.08
N LEU A 47 -0.95 8.44 -8.01
CA LEU A 47 -1.06 8.16 -9.44
C LEU A 47 0.08 7.30 -9.99
N PRO A 48 1.38 7.60 -9.76
CA PRO A 48 2.46 6.77 -10.31
C PRO A 48 2.36 5.32 -9.86
N TRP A 49 1.99 5.10 -8.60
CA TRP A 49 1.82 3.76 -8.03
C TRP A 49 0.61 3.04 -8.64
N LEU A 50 -0.54 3.71 -8.74
CA LEU A 50 -1.77 3.14 -9.29
C LEU A 50 -1.67 2.89 -10.80
N LEU A 51 -0.98 3.78 -11.53
CA LEU A 51 -0.68 3.61 -12.95
C LEU A 51 0.35 2.52 -13.22
N TRP A 52 1.14 2.12 -12.23
CA TRP A 52 2.05 0.99 -12.36
C TRP A 52 1.38 -0.33 -11.99
N TYR A 53 0.83 -0.43 -10.78
CA TYR A 53 0.24 -1.67 -10.25
C TYR A 53 -1.13 -1.98 -10.83
N GLY A 54 -1.94 -0.95 -11.06
CA GLY A 54 -3.27 -1.12 -11.62
C GLY A 54 -3.25 -1.59 -13.08
N ARG A 55 -2.11 -1.55 -13.79
CA ARG A 55 -2.03 -1.95 -15.21
C ARG A 55 -2.48 -3.38 -15.47
N ARG A 56 -2.29 -4.27 -14.48
CA ARG A 56 -2.73 -5.67 -14.57
C ARG A 56 -4.25 -5.80 -14.45
N ALA A 57 -4.89 -4.91 -13.71
CA ALA A 57 -6.35 -4.89 -13.52
C ALA A 57 -7.06 -4.09 -14.62
N LEU A 58 -6.53 -2.92 -14.97
CA LEU A 58 -7.04 -2.03 -16.01
C LEU A 58 -5.86 -1.60 -16.89
N GLY A 59 -5.91 -1.92 -18.18
CA GLY A 59 -4.82 -1.58 -19.10
C GLY A 59 -4.55 -0.07 -19.13
N TRP A 60 -3.32 0.33 -19.52
CA TRP A 60 -2.87 1.74 -19.44
C TRP A 60 -3.82 2.74 -20.13
N ARG A 61 -4.42 2.36 -21.26
CA ARG A 61 -5.41 3.20 -21.97
C ARG A 61 -6.66 3.42 -21.13
N GLY A 62 -7.17 2.37 -20.48
CA GLY A 62 -8.32 2.45 -19.60
C GLY A 62 -8.04 3.30 -18.37
N GLN A 63 -6.83 3.19 -17.81
CA GLN A 63 -6.41 4.03 -16.69
C GLN A 63 -6.32 5.51 -17.08
N LEU A 64 -5.70 5.83 -18.22
CA LEU A 64 -5.63 7.21 -18.70
C LEU A 64 -7.02 7.77 -19.03
N ALA A 65 -7.90 6.98 -19.63
CA ALA A 65 -9.27 7.40 -19.89
C ALA A 65 -10.02 7.70 -18.57
N ALA A 66 -9.96 6.79 -17.59
CA ALA A 66 -10.59 6.99 -16.28
C ALA A 66 -10.02 8.23 -15.55
N LEU A 67 -8.69 8.41 -15.60
CA LEU A 67 -8.02 9.57 -15.03
C LEU A 67 -8.43 10.88 -15.73
N ALA A 68 -8.47 10.89 -17.06
CA ALA A 68 -8.86 12.06 -17.83
C ALA A 68 -10.30 12.49 -17.50
N VAL A 69 -11.22 11.52 -17.35
CA VAL A 69 -12.59 11.78 -16.90
C VAL A 69 -12.62 12.32 -15.47
N GLY A 70 -11.86 11.74 -14.55
CA GLY A 70 -11.76 12.23 -13.16
C GLY A 70 -11.21 13.66 -13.07
N VAL A 71 -10.18 13.98 -13.84
CA VAL A 71 -9.59 15.34 -13.90
C VAL A 71 -10.56 16.33 -14.54
N ALA A 72 -11.26 15.94 -15.62
CA ALA A 72 -12.27 16.78 -16.24
C ALA A 72 -13.43 17.08 -15.27
N ALA A 73 -13.87 16.07 -14.50
CA ALA A 73 -14.90 16.24 -13.47
C ALA A 73 -14.44 17.18 -12.35
N LEU A 74 -13.19 17.04 -11.88
CA LEU A 74 -12.60 17.97 -10.91
C LEU A 74 -12.59 19.41 -11.45
N GLY A 75 -12.13 19.60 -12.70
CA GLY A 75 -12.12 20.91 -13.35
C GLY A 75 -13.52 21.53 -13.48
N ALA A 76 -14.52 20.71 -13.83
CA ALA A 76 -15.91 21.16 -13.89
C ALA A 76 -16.42 21.61 -12.51
N VAL A 77 -16.18 20.82 -11.47
CA VAL A 77 -16.57 21.17 -10.09
C VAL A 77 -15.94 22.49 -9.65
N HIS A 78 -14.63 22.66 -9.83
CA HIS A 78 -13.95 23.93 -9.52
C HIS A 78 -14.51 25.10 -10.33
N TYR A 79 -14.73 24.92 -11.64
CA TYR A 79 -15.31 25.96 -12.48
C TYR A 79 -16.68 26.43 -11.97
N PHE A 80 -17.57 25.51 -11.61
CA PHE A 80 -18.90 25.86 -11.10
C PHE A 80 -18.85 26.49 -9.71
N ILE A 81 -18.00 25.99 -8.81
CA ILE A 81 -17.83 26.55 -7.46
C ILE A 81 -17.24 27.96 -7.53
N ASP A 82 -16.14 28.16 -8.25
CA ASP A 82 -15.47 29.45 -8.36
C ASP A 82 -16.39 30.49 -9.01
N LYS A 83 -17.12 30.09 -10.06
CA LYS A 83 -18.11 30.96 -10.72
C LYS A 83 -19.24 31.36 -9.78
N ALA A 84 -19.70 30.45 -8.90
CA ALA A 84 -20.73 30.75 -7.91
C ALA A 84 -20.21 31.60 -6.73
N ALA A 85 -18.95 31.39 -6.34
CA ALA A 85 -18.33 32.06 -5.19
C ALA A 85 -17.71 33.43 -5.52
N GLY A 86 -17.51 33.75 -6.80
CA GLY A 86 -16.88 35.00 -7.23
C GLY A 86 -15.40 35.11 -6.83
N THR A 87 -14.74 33.98 -6.54
CA THR A 87 -13.38 33.93 -6.02
C THR A 87 -12.32 34.01 -7.13
N PRO A 88 -11.16 34.66 -6.89
CA PRO A 88 -10.04 34.65 -7.83
C PRO A 88 -9.46 33.25 -8.01
N HIS A 89 -9.22 32.84 -9.26
CA HIS A 89 -8.67 31.51 -9.62
C HIS A 89 -7.29 31.19 -9.02
N THR A 90 -6.57 32.19 -8.49
CA THR A 90 -5.24 32.02 -7.89
C THR A 90 -5.29 31.57 -6.43
N ALA A 91 -6.44 31.72 -5.75
CA ALA A 91 -6.58 31.42 -4.32
C ALA A 91 -6.27 29.95 -3.98
N THR A 92 -6.64 29.02 -4.86
CA THR A 92 -6.39 27.58 -4.69
C THR A 92 -4.90 27.25 -4.78
N LEU A 93 -4.16 27.92 -5.67
CA LEU A 93 -2.72 27.72 -5.83
C LEU A 93 -1.95 28.21 -4.60
N THR A 94 -2.35 29.37 -4.07
CA THR A 94 -1.74 29.92 -2.85
C THR A 94 -2.02 29.05 -1.63
N ASN A 95 -3.22 28.47 -1.54
CA ASN A 95 -3.56 27.54 -0.45
C ASN A 95 -2.72 26.25 -0.51
N ALA A 96 -2.52 25.68 -1.70
CA ALA A 96 -1.69 24.49 -1.89
C ALA A 96 -0.21 24.75 -1.52
N LEU A 97 0.33 25.93 -1.87
CA LEU A 97 1.70 26.30 -1.50
C LEU A 97 1.88 26.51 0.01
N ALA A 98 0.87 27.05 0.68
CA ALA A 98 0.89 27.21 2.15
C ALA A 98 1.00 25.86 2.88
N HIS A 99 0.58 24.74 2.27
CA HIS A 99 0.73 23.42 2.88
C HIS A 99 2.18 22.91 2.91
N ALA A 100 3.08 23.44 2.07
CA ALA A 100 4.50 23.07 2.12
C ALA A 100 5.17 23.54 3.42
N GLU A 101 4.67 24.63 4.02
CA GLU A 101 5.16 25.15 5.30
C GLU A 101 4.87 24.19 6.47
N ASN A 102 3.93 23.25 6.30
CA ASN A 102 3.61 22.23 7.30
C ASN A 102 4.62 21.09 7.36
N ILE A 103 5.50 20.93 6.38
CA ILE A 103 6.50 19.85 6.34
C ILE A 103 7.42 19.88 7.57
N PRO A 104 8.11 20.99 7.91
CA PRO A 104 8.99 21.03 9.07
C PRO A 104 8.23 20.81 10.39
N TYR A 105 7.01 21.32 10.50
CA TYR A 105 6.14 21.07 11.66
C TYR A 105 5.80 19.58 11.78
N SER A 106 5.38 18.94 10.69
CA SER A 106 5.01 17.52 10.66
C SER A 106 6.20 16.60 10.96
N LEU A 107 7.41 16.94 10.49
CA LEU A 107 8.63 16.21 10.83
C LEU A 107 8.94 16.29 12.33
N ARG A 108 8.88 17.49 12.92
CA ARG A 108 9.09 17.67 14.37
C ARG A 108 8.04 16.93 15.18
N ARG A 109 6.77 16.98 14.73
CA ARG A 109 5.68 16.23 15.36
C ARG A 109 5.91 14.73 15.28
N ALA A 110 6.26 14.18 14.11
CA ALA A 110 6.53 12.76 13.90
C ALA A 110 7.70 12.25 14.78
N ALA A 111 8.71 13.09 15.00
CA ALA A 111 9.84 12.77 15.88
C ALA A 111 9.54 12.96 17.38
N SER A 112 8.43 13.62 17.74
CA SER A 112 8.04 13.80 19.15
C SER A 112 7.46 12.51 19.73
N LEU A 113 7.52 12.36 21.06
CA LEU A 113 6.93 11.20 21.75
C LEU A 113 5.43 11.05 21.46
N LYS A 114 4.71 12.17 21.36
CA LYS A 114 3.30 12.20 20.96
C LYS A 114 3.11 11.67 19.53
N GLY A 115 3.91 12.15 18.58
CA GLY A 115 3.83 11.69 17.20
C GLY A 115 4.19 10.23 17.02
N LEU A 116 5.22 9.74 17.72
CA LEU A 116 5.54 8.30 17.77
C LEU A 116 4.37 7.49 18.33
N GLY A 117 3.71 7.99 19.38
CA GLY A 117 2.47 7.40 19.91
C GLY A 117 1.34 7.36 18.87
N GLU A 118 1.14 8.46 18.13
CA GLU A 118 0.17 8.54 17.02
C GLU A 118 0.52 7.56 15.89
N LEU A 119 1.80 7.37 15.57
CA LEU A 119 2.24 6.42 14.53
C LEU A 119 2.04 4.96 14.97
N LEU A 120 2.40 4.65 16.22
CA LEU A 120 2.17 3.32 16.79
C LEU A 120 0.69 3.00 16.95
N SER A 121 -0.16 4.00 17.17
CA SER A 121 -1.61 3.80 17.32
C SER A 121 -2.35 3.53 16.02
N ILE A 122 -1.77 3.82 14.84
CA ILE A 122 -2.38 3.52 13.53
C ILE A 122 -2.83 2.05 13.45
N PHE A 123 -1.94 1.13 13.82
CA PHE A 123 -2.24 -0.31 13.88
C PHE A 123 -2.17 -0.86 15.32
N GLY A 124 -2.02 0.02 16.30
CA GLY A 124 -1.92 -0.31 17.72
C GLY A 124 -0.78 -1.28 18.04
N LEU A 125 -1.05 -2.19 18.98
CA LEU A 125 -0.07 -3.17 19.49
C LEU A 125 0.43 -4.14 18.41
N PHE A 126 -0.32 -4.33 17.31
CA PHE A 126 0.10 -5.19 16.20
C PHE A 126 1.32 -4.64 15.45
N THR A 127 1.64 -3.36 15.64
CA THR A 127 2.86 -2.75 15.10
C THR A 127 4.11 -3.40 15.72
N LEU A 128 4.05 -3.80 17.00
CA LEU A 128 5.21 -4.31 17.74
C LEU A 128 5.76 -5.64 17.19
N PRO A 129 4.96 -6.68 16.91
CA PRO A 129 5.45 -7.90 16.27
C PRO A 129 6.17 -7.65 14.94
N VAL A 130 5.65 -6.74 14.11
CA VAL A 130 6.24 -6.40 12.81
C VAL A 130 7.58 -5.69 13.01
N LEU A 131 7.63 -4.68 13.89
CA LEU A 131 8.88 -3.99 14.23
C LEU A 131 9.93 -4.94 14.81
N LEU A 132 9.53 -5.83 15.71
CA LEU A 132 10.43 -6.82 16.32
C LEU A 132 10.96 -7.83 15.29
N ALA A 133 10.12 -8.25 14.34
CA ALA A 133 10.56 -9.10 13.23
C ALA A 133 11.56 -8.36 12.34
N LEU A 134 11.32 -7.09 12.01
CA LEU A 134 12.23 -6.26 11.22
C LEU A 134 13.53 -5.91 11.97
N ALA A 135 13.52 -5.84 13.30
CA ALA A 135 14.71 -5.59 14.11
C ALA A 135 15.70 -6.77 14.11
N ARG A 136 15.25 -8.00 13.81
CA ARG A 136 16.08 -9.21 13.86
C ARG A 136 16.45 -9.71 12.45
N PRO A 137 17.72 -10.07 12.16
CA PRO A 137 18.13 -10.53 10.83
C PRO A 137 17.31 -11.71 10.28
N VAL A 138 16.97 -12.67 11.15
CA VAL A 138 16.16 -13.84 10.79
C VAL A 138 14.68 -13.47 10.59
N GLY A 139 14.19 -12.46 11.30
CA GLY A 139 12.80 -12.00 11.21
C GLY A 139 12.55 -11.17 9.94
N ARG A 140 13.55 -10.42 9.46
CA ARG A 140 13.47 -9.64 8.20
C ARG A 140 13.14 -10.49 6.97
N ARG A 141 13.47 -11.78 7.00
CA ARG A 141 13.17 -12.72 5.90
C ARG A 141 11.68 -13.06 5.81
N ALA A 142 10.92 -12.93 6.90
CA ALA A 142 9.50 -13.27 6.93
C ALA A 142 8.64 -12.31 6.08
N PRO A 143 8.73 -10.98 6.21
CA PRO A 143 7.96 -10.07 5.37
C PRO A 143 8.61 -9.76 4.01
N ALA A 144 9.85 -10.21 3.76
CA ALA A 144 10.58 -9.96 2.51
C ALA A 144 9.81 -10.33 1.22
N PRO A 145 8.99 -11.40 1.16
CA PRO A 145 8.21 -11.70 -0.03
C PRO A 145 7.16 -10.65 -0.40
N VAL A 146 6.74 -9.82 0.57
CA VAL A 146 5.70 -8.79 0.39
C VAL A 146 6.28 -7.38 0.48
N LEU A 147 7.46 -7.16 1.05
CA LEU A 147 8.13 -5.86 1.09
C LEU A 147 9.08 -5.70 -0.11
N GLY A 148 8.52 -5.74 -1.32
CA GLY A 148 9.26 -5.47 -2.54
C GLY A 148 9.45 -3.97 -2.79
N ALA A 149 10.01 -3.63 -3.96
CA ALA A 149 10.18 -2.24 -4.38
C ALA A 149 8.82 -1.50 -4.49
N ALA A 150 7.76 -2.24 -4.83
CA ALA A 150 6.38 -1.77 -4.93
C ALA A 150 5.88 -1.15 -3.62
N GLU A 151 6.02 -1.90 -2.54
CA GLU A 151 5.58 -1.54 -1.21
C GLU A 151 6.51 -0.50 -0.60
N GLY A 152 7.81 -0.53 -0.97
CA GLY A 152 8.75 0.54 -0.68
C GLY A 152 8.32 1.89 -1.27
N TRP A 153 7.89 1.91 -2.53
CA TRP A 153 7.34 3.12 -3.16
C TRP A 153 6.03 3.55 -2.50
N LEU A 154 5.11 2.62 -2.20
CA LEU A 154 3.90 2.98 -1.47
C LEU A 154 4.22 3.58 -0.10
N LEU A 155 5.16 2.99 0.64
CA LEU A 155 5.61 3.50 1.93
C LEU A 155 6.15 4.92 1.80
N LEU A 156 7.01 5.17 0.82
CA LEU A 156 7.53 6.51 0.56
C LEU A 156 6.42 7.51 0.24
N LEU A 157 5.47 7.13 -0.62
CA LEU A 157 4.34 7.98 -0.98
C LEU A 157 3.44 8.30 0.22
N VAL A 158 3.16 7.30 1.07
CA VAL A 158 2.39 7.53 2.30
C VAL A 158 3.14 8.41 3.27
N VAL A 159 4.45 8.24 3.43
CA VAL A 159 5.27 9.13 4.29
C VAL A 159 5.22 10.56 3.78
N VAL A 160 5.44 10.80 2.49
CA VAL A 160 5.29 12.13 1.88
C VAL A 160 3.88 12.68 2.14
N HIS A 161 2.86 11.84 1.97
CA HIS A 161 1.48 12.26 2.17
C HIS A 161 1.18 12.64 3.64
N MET A 162 1.69 11.87 4.59
CA MET A 162 1.58 12.14 6.02
C MET A 162 2.26 13.47 6.40
N LEU A 163 3.41 13.78 5.80
CA LEU A 163 4.13 15.03 6.06
C LEU A 163 3.42 16.27 5.50
N LEU A 164 2.69 16.11 4.39
CA LEU A 164 1.91 17.19 3.79
C LEU A 164 0.56 17.41 4.47
N SER A 165 -0.05 16.37 5.06
CA SER A 165 -1.46 16.38 5.48
C SER A 165 -1.70 16.83 6.93
N SER A 166 -0.67 17.20 7.72
CA SER A 166 -0.70 17.55 9.17
C SER A 166 -1.36 16.54 10.14
N GLU A 167 -2.05 15.53 9.61
CA GLU A 167 -2.78 14.43 10.26
C GLU A 167 -2.06 13.10 10.01
N LEU A 168 -0.97 12.86 10.76
CA LEU A 168 -0.12 11.67 10.64
C LEU A 168 -0.93 10.36 10.77
N GLY A 169 -1.73 10.23 11.82
CA GLY A 169 -2.44 8.99 12.13
C GLY A 169 -3.44 8.56 11.06
N ARG A 170 -4.22 9.50 10.52
CA ARG A 170 -5.26 9.19 9.52
C ARG A 170 -4.68 8.77 8.19
N MET A 171 -3.57 9.39 7.77
CA MET A 171 -2.95 9.07 6.48
C MET A 171 -2.15 7.77 6.53
N GLY A 172 -1.66 7.38 7.71
CA GLY A 172 -0.99 6.11 7.91
C GLY A 172 -1.84 4.87 7.60
N TYR A 173 -3.18 4.96 7.64
CA TYR A 173 -4.07 3.87 7.26
C TYR A 173 -3.92 3.44 5.80
N LEU A 174 -3.34 4.28 4.93
CA LEU A 174 -3.01 3.89 3.56
C LEU A 174 -1.97 2.74 3.50
N LEU A 175 -1.22 2.51 4.58
CA LEU A 175 -0.30 1.36 4.71
C LEU A 175 -1.01 0.06 5.10
N ALA A 176 -2.30 0.08 5.40
CA ALA A 176 -3.01 -1.08 5.94
C ALA A 176 -2.84 -2.37 5.10
N PRO A 177 -2.92 -2.35 3.75
CA PRO A 177 -2.74 -3.57 2.95
C PRO A 177 -1.33 -4.18 3.10
N VAL A 178 -0.29 -3.35 3.07
CA VAL A 178 1.11 -3.80 3.23
C VAL A 178 1.35 -4.27 4.66
N PHE A 179 0.84 -3.51 5.63
CA PHE A 179 0.99 -3.85 7.04
C PHE A 179 0.32 -5.17 7.39
N THR A 180 -0.92 -5.38 6.96
CA THR A 180 -1.68 -6.61 7.25
C THR A 180 -1.03 -7.84 6.62
N ALA A 181 -0.53 -7.72 5.37
CA ALA A 181 0.20 -8.80 4.73
C ALA A 181 1.55 -9.10 5.43
N ALA A 182 2.30 -8.07 5.82
CA ALA A 182 3.53 -8.24 6.61
C ALA A 182 3.25 -8.90 7.96
N LEU A 183 2.20 -8.46 8.67
CA LEU A 183 1.77 -9.03 9.95
C LEU A 183 1.39 -10.50 9.81
N ALA A 184 0.62 -10.86 8.77
CA ALA A 184 0.23 -12.25 8.51
C ALA A 184 1.44 -13.16 8.29
N LEU A 185 2.44 -12.71 7.53
CA LEU A 185 3.68 -13.46 7.30
C LEU A 185 4.53 -13.59 8.57
N VAL A 186 4.62 -12.53 9.36
CA VAL A 186 5.32 -12.56 10.65
C VAL A 186 4.64 -13.54 11.61
N ALA A 187 3.31 -13.47 11.72
CA ALA A 187 2.53 -14.40 12.55
C ALA A 187 2.71 -15.85 12.10
N GLN A 188 2.65 -16.13 10.79
CA GLN A 188 2.87 -17.46 10.24
C GLN A 188 4.28 -17.99 10.56
N ALA A 189 5.31 -17.14 10.43
CA ALA A 189 6.69 -17.52 10.75
C ALA A 189 6.87 -17.85 12.23
N VAL A 190 6.22 -17.10 13.12
CA VAL A 190 6.23 -17.36 14.58
C VAL A 190 5.53 -18.68 14.88
N LEU A 191 4.31 -18.89 14.37
CA LEU A 191 3.53 -20.12 14.60
C LEU A 191 4.30 -21.37 14.15
N ARG A 192 4.96 -21.33 12.99
CA ARG A 192 5.79 -22.44 12.49
C ARG A 192 6.96 -22.78 13.43
N ARG A 193 7.59 -21.78 14.04
CA ARG A 193 8.69 -22.00 15.00
C ARG A 193 8.21 -22.63 16.30
N VAL A 194 7.07 -22.16 16.82
CA VAL A 194 6.46 -22.74 18.02
C VAL A 194 6.09 -24.20 17.77
N ALA A 195 5.48 -24.51 16.63
CA ALA A 195 5.14 -25.89 16.25
C ALA A 195 6.40 -26.78 16.14
N ALA A 196 7.50 -26.27 15.59
CA ALA A 196 8.76 -27.02 15.48
C ALA A 196 9.46 -27.26 16.83
N GLN A 197 9.25 -26.38 17.81
CA GLN A 197 9.81 -26.53 19.17
C GLN A 197 8.93 -27.39 20.09
N GLY A 198 7.62 -27.44 19.82
CA GLY A 198 6.63 -28.13 20.67
C GLY A 198 6.39 -29.61 20.35
N LEU A 199 6.97 -30.16 19.29
CA LEU A 199 6.88 -31.59 19.01
C LEU A 199 7.98 -32.34 19.79
N PRO A 200 7.64 -33.16 20.81
CA PRO A 200 8.61 -34.08 21.39
C PRO A 200 9.15 -34.96 20.27
N ARG A 201 10.48 -34.99 20.11
CA ARG A 201 11.12 -35.97 19.22
C ARG A 201 10.90 -37.33 19.85
N TRP A 202 9.89 -38.06 19.39
CA TRP A 202 9.74 -39.47 19.74
C TRP A 202 11.07 -40.17 19.43
N PRO A 203 11.65 -40.90 20.40
CA PRO A 203 12.86 -41.67 20.13
C PRO A 203 12.59 -42.57 18.93
N GLN A 204 13.39 -42.42 17.88
CA GLN A 204 13.33 -43.33 16.75
C GLN A 204 13.74 -44.69 17.29
N ALA A 205 12.85 -45.69 17.14
CA ALA A 205 13.17 -47.06 17.50
C ALA A 205 14.42 -47.47 16.70
N THR A 206 15.50 -47.71 17.42
CA THR A 206 16.71 -48.32 16.86
C THR A 206 16.38 -49.79 16.58
N GLU A 207 16.27 -50.15 15.31
CA GLU A 207 16.32 -51.54 14.83
C GLU A 207 17.76 -52.04 14.73
#